data_AF-A0AA87A4V7-F1
#
_entry.id   AF-A0AA87A4V7-F1
#
_cell.length_a   1.000
_cell.length_b   1.000
_cell.length_c   1.000
_cell.angle_alpha   90.00
_cell.angle_beta   90.00
_cell.angle_gamma   90.00
#
_symmetry.space_group_name_H-M   'P 1'
#
loop_
_entity.id
_entity.type
_entity.pdbx_description
1 polymer ?
#
loop_
_entity_poly.entity_id
_entity_poly.type
_entity_poly.pdbx_seq_one_letter_code
_entity_poly.pdbx_strand_id
1 'polypeptide(L)'
;MTTICSVRYNNQTAIAGDGQVTLGEKVIAKATAKKIRRIYHDQVVIGFAGGVADAVSLQDMLEGKLETYSGDLRRAAVEMAQSWRKDPTLAKLQAMVIAFNDKDLLLISGNGEVLEPDEDVVAIGSGGNFAQAAAIAMTRHSSGMSASEIAKEAVKIASGIDVFTDDHITTDEI
;
A
#
# COMPACT_ATOMS: atom_id res chain seq x y z
N MET A 1 6.76 8.62 -7.52
CA MET A 1 6.03 7.34 -7.27
C MET A 1 4.60 7.71 -6.91
N THR A 2 3.66 6.77 -6.88
CA THR A 2 2.30 7.03 -6.38
C THR A 2 2.31 6.86 -4.87
N THR A 3 1.54 7.65 -4.14
CA THR A 3 1.35 7.61 -2.70
C THR A 3 0.21 6.67 -2.35
N ILE A 4 0.45 5.78 -1.39
CA ILE A 4 -0.54 4.84 -0.87
C ILE A 4 -0.47 4.88 0.65
N CYS A 5 -1.62 4.96 1.32
CA CYS A 5 -1.75 4.96 2.76
C CYS A 5 -2.82 3.96 3.18
N SER A 6 -2.48 3.09 4.13
CA SER A 6 -3.40 2.15 4.75
C SER A 6 -3.53 2.45 6.23
N VAL A 7 -4.76 2.37 6.72
CA VAL A 7 -5.15 2.71 8.08
C VAL A 7 -6.04 1.60 8.60
N ARG A 8 -5.71 1.05 9.76
CA ARG A 8 -6.62 0.25 10.58
C ARG A 8 -7.17 1.13 11.69
N TYR A 9 -8.48 1.25 11.76
CA TYR A 9 -9.17 2.08 12.73
C TYR A 9 -10.55 1.50 13.04
N ASN A 10 -10.91 1.42 14.33
CA ASN A 10 -12.20 0.87 14.79
C ASN A 10 -12.56 -0.50 14.17
N ASN A 11 -11.59 -1.43 14.14
CA ASN A 11 -11.71 -2.78 13.57
C ASN A 11 -12.02 -2.83 12.07
N GLN A 12 -11.81 -1.73 11.34
CA GLN A 12 -11.85 -1.70 9.88
C GLN A 12 -10.47 -1.37 9.34
N THR A 13 -10.08 -1.97 8.23
CA THR A 13 -8.83 -1.63 7.55
C THR A 13 -9.15 -1.08 6.18
N ALA A 14 -8.66 0.12 5.90
CA ALA A 14 -8.86 0.77 4.61
C ALA A 14 -7.52 1.22 4.02
N ILE A 15 -7.51 1.37 2.71
CA ILE A 15 -6.37 1.86 1.94
C ILE A 15 -6.83 2.92 0.97
N ALA A 16 -5.99 3.92 0.76
CA ALA A 16 -6.17 4.97 -0.21
C ALA A 16 -4.89 5.16 -1.02
N GLY A 17 -5.03 5.57 -2.27
CA GLY A 17 -3.90 5.88 -3.12
C GLY A 17 -4.27 6.83 -4.24
N ASP A 18 -3.33 7.71 -4.60
CA ASP A 18 -3.51 8.69 -5.67
C ASP A 18 -3.31 8.07 -7.06
N GLY A 19 -3.55 8.87 -8.10
CA GLY A 19 -3.51 8.43 -9.49
C GLY A 19 -2.24 8.81 -10.25
N GLN A 20 -1.35 9.61 -9.64
CA GLN A 20 -0.26 10.25 -10.36
C GLN A 20 0.85 9.26 -10.71
N VAL A 21 1.29 9.35 -11.96
CA VAL A 21 2.51 8.70 -12.46
C VAL A 21 3.38 9.76 -13.11
N THR A 22 4.50 10.03 -12.46
CA THR A 22 5.52 10.95 -12.94
C THR A 22 6.67 10.16 -13.58
N LEU A 23 7.02 10.48 -14.83
CA LEU A 23 8.20 9.98 -15.51
C LEU A 23 9.40 10.88 -15.23
N GLY A 24 10.50 10.26 -14.79
CA GLY A 24 11.63 10.98 -14.23
C GLY A 24 11.18 11.82 -13.04
N GLU A 25 11.62 13.07 -13.00
CA GLU A 25 11.33 13.99 -11.88
C GLU A 25 10.39 15.13 -12.27
N LYS A 26 9.83 15.12 -13.49
CA LYS A 26 9.23 16.34 -14.08
C LYS A 26 7.98 16.15 -14.91
N VAL A 27 7.76 14.99 -15.53
CA VAL A 27 6.69 14.82 -16.52
C VAL A 27 5.56 13.97 -15.94
N ILE A 28 4.39 14.56 -15.74
CA ILE A 28 3.18 13.81 -15.37
C ILE A 28 2.69 13.06 -16.60
N ALA A 29 2.75 11.73 -16.56
CA ALA A 29 2.34 10.86 -17.67
C ALA A 29 0.92 10.31 -17.51
N LYS A 30 0.40 10.21 -16.28
CA LYS A 30 -0.95 9.73 -15.98
C LYS A 30 -1.40 10.28 -14.62
N ALA A 31 -2.71 10.50 -14.48
CA ALA A 31 -3.36 10.97 -13.25
C ALA A 31 -4.44 9.99 -12.72
N THR A 32 -4.56 8.80 -13.30
CA THR A 32 -5.65 7.85 -12.99
C THR A 32 -5.13 6.42 -12.83
N ALA A 33 -3.87 6.26 -12.40
CA ALA A 33 -3.33 4.94 -12.11
C ALA A 33 -4.11 4.30 -10.96
N LYS A 34 -4.41 3.00 -11.08
CA LYS A 34 -5.03 2.21 -10.02
C LYS A 34 -4.01 1.21 -9.52
N LYS A 35 -3.45 1.46 -8.34
CA LYS A 35 -2.43 0.63 -7.69
C LYS A 35 -2.92 -0.09 -6.44
N ILE A 36 -4.20 0.05 -6.14
CA ILE A 36 -4.91 -0.75 -5.14
C ILE A 36 -5.66 -1.86 -5.87
N ARG A 37 -5.56 -3.09 -5.37
CA ARG A 37 -6.18 -4.27 -5.96
C ARG A 37 -6.61 -5.25 -4.88
N ARG A 38 -7.68 -5.99 -5.16
CA ARG A 38 -8.07 -7.16 -4.41
C ARG A 38 -7.48 -8.43 -5.04
N ILE A 39 -7.04 -9.36 -4.22
CA ILE A 39 -6.49 -10.68 -4.59
C ILE A 39 -7.07 -11.76 -3.68
N TYR A 40 -6.81 -13.02 -4.00
CA TYR A 40 -7.22 -14.18 -3.20
C TYR A 40 -8.72 -14.14 -2.88
N HIS A 41 -9.54 -14.33 -3.93
CA HIS A 41 -11.01 -14.31 -3.84
C HIS A 41 -11.58 -13.05 -3.17
N ASP A 42 -10.98 -11.90 -3.44
CA ASP A 42 -11.34 -10.59 -2.88
C ASP A 42 -11.20 -10.45 -1.36
N GLN A 43 -10.48 -11.37 -0.70
CA GLN A 43 -10.28 -11.39 0.76
C GLN A 43 -9.02 -10.65 1.21
N VAL A 44 -8.10 -10.35 0.30
CA VAL A 44 -6.88 -9.60 0.59
C VAL A 44 -6.82 -8.37 -0.32
N VAL A 45 -6.56 -7.21 0.27
CA VAL A 45 -6.32 -5.96 -0.47
C VAL A 45 -4.82 -5.67 -0.44
N ILE A 46 -4.29 -5.26 -1.59
CA ILE A 46 -2.89 -4.86 -1.74
C ILE A 46 -2.77 -3.47 -2.36
N GLY A 47 -1.72 -2.75 -1.97
CA GLY A 47 -1.30 -1.48 -2.55
C GLY A 47 0.19 -1.50 -2.88
N PHE A 48 0.57 -1.00 -4.05
CA PHE A 48 1.96 -1.00 -4.51
C PHE A 48 2.50 0.37 -4.92
N ALA A 49 3.67 0.75 -4.40
CA ALA A 49 4.41 1.93 -4.85
C ALA A 49 5.58 1.53 -5.75
N GLY A 50 5.37 1.60 -7.08
CA GLY A 50 6.41 1.31 -8.07
C GLY A 50 5.88 1.27 -9.51
N GLY A 51 6.63 0.63 -10.41
CA GLY A 51 6.26 0.42 -11.81
C GLY A 51 5.12 -0.59 -11.99
N VAL A 52 4.33 -0.47 -13.06
CA VAL A 52 3.16 -1.35 -13.28
C VAL A 52 3.58 -2.82 -13.50
N ALA A 53 4.67 -3.06 -14.22
CA ALA A 53 5.16 -4.42 -14.48
C ALA A 53 5.60 -5.15 -13.18
N ASP A 54 6.27 -4.40 -12.30
CA ASP A 54 6.71 -4.89 -11.00
C ASP A 54 5.50 -5.21 -10.11
N ALA A 55 4.48 -4.35 -10.13
CA ALA A 55 3.24 -4.54 -9.38
C ALA A 55 2.56 -5.86 -9.73
N VAL A 56 2.44 -6.18 -11.02
CA VAL A 56 1.83 -7.44 -11.49
C VAL A 56 2.65 -8.64 -11.03
N SER A 57 3.98 -8.58 -11.17
CA SER A 57 4.84 -9.71 -10.78
C SER A 57 4.79 -10.00 -9.28
N LEU A 58 4.74 -8.96 -8.45
CA LEU A 58 4.64 -9.09 -7.00
C LEU A 58 3.24 -9.51 -6.54
N GLN A 59 2.20 -9.04 -7.25
CA GLN A 59 0.83 -9.50 -7.05
C GLN A 59 0.73 -11.02 -7.29
N ASP A 60 1.15 -11.49 -8.46
CA ASP A 60 1.09 -12.91 -8.83
C ASP A 60 1.89 -13.78 -7.85
N MET A 61 3.04 -13.27 -7.39
CA MET A 61 3.85 -13.94 -6.38
C MET A 61 3.11 -14.08 -5.05
N LEU A 62 2.52 -12.99 -4.53
CA LEU A 62 1.79 -13.03 -3.26
C LEU A 62 0.54 -13.92 -3.36
N GLU A 63 -0.22 -13.81 -4.45
CA GLU A 63 -1.42 -14.60 -4.69
C GLU A 63 -1.08 -16.10 -4.74
N GLY A 64 -0.02 -16.50 -5.44
CA GLY A 64 0.44 -17.89 -5.43
C GLY A 64 0.86 -18.40 -4.04
N LYS A 65 1.45 -17.53 -3.19
CA LYS A 65 1.75 -17.88 -1.80
C LYS A 65 0.49 -18.01 -0.95
N LEU A 66 -0.49 -17.12 -1.13
CA LEU A 66 -1.79 -17.20 -0.45
C LEU A 66 -2.51 -18.51 -0.78
N GLU A 67 -2.53 -18.92 -2.05
CA GLU A 67 -3.08 -20.22 -2.47
C GLU A 67 -2.37 -21.39 -1.77
N THR A 68 -1.03 -21.35 -1.74
CA THR A 68 -0.21 -22.40 -1.12
C THR A 68 -0.44 -22.53 0.39
N TYR A 69 -0.67 -21.41 1.07
CA TYR A 69 -0.85 -21.36 2.53
C TYR A 69 -2.30 -21.12 2.96
N SER A 70 -3.26 -21.41 2.07
CA SER A 70 -4.70 -21.36 2.37
C SER A 70 -5.15 -20.02 2.98
N GLY A 71 -4.62 -18.91 2.46
CA GLY A 71 -5.00 -17.55 2.85
C GLY A 71 -4.32 -16.99 4.09
N ASP A 72 -3.34 -17.70 4.68
CA ASP A 72 -2.53 -17.15 5.77
C ASP A 72 -1.63 -16.02 5.24
N LEU A 73 -2.06 -14.77 5.42
CA LEU A 73 -1.40 -13.59 4.87
C LEU A 73 0.00 -13.37 5.48
N ARG A 74 0.16 -13.55 6.80
CA ARG A 74 1.49 -13.44 7.45
C ARG A 74 2.47 -14.44 6.86
N ARG A 75 2.06 -15.70 6.75
CA ARG A 75 2.93 -16.75 6.22
C ARG A 75 3.23 -16.52 4.73
N ALA A 76 2.21 -16.18 3.94
CA ALA A 76 2.38 -15.86 2.53
C ALA A 76 3.33 -14.67 2.31
N ALA A 77 3.22 -13.62 3.12
CA ALA A 77 4.09 -12.45 3.07
C ALA A 77 5.54 -12.79 3.38
N VAL A 78 5.81 -13.59 4.42
CA VAL A 78 7.18 -14.02 4.77
C VAL A 78 7.79 -14.85 3.64
N GLU A 79 7.04 -15.78 3.08
CA GLU A 79 7.51 -16.66 2.00
C GLU A 79 7.70 -15.90 0.68
N MET A 80 6.85 -14.90 0.42
CA MET A 80 7.04 -13.93 -0.67
C MET A 80 8.32 -13.13 -0.45
N ALA A 81 8.53 -12.53 0.73
CA ALA A 81 9.70 -11.71 1.02
C ALA A 81 11.02 -12.49 0.86
N GLN A 82 11.04 -13.76 1.30
CA GLN A 82 12.17 -14.66 1.08
C GLN A 82 12.40 -14.98 -0.41
N SER A 83 11.32 -15.20 -1.18
CA SER A 83 11.40 -15.49 -2.61
C SER A 83 11.87 -14.26 -3.39
N TRP A 84 11.32 -13.09 -3.08
CA TRP A 84 11.68 -11.79 -3.65
C TRP A 84 13.15 -11.49 -3.43
N ARG A 85 13.65 -11.64 -2.20
CA ARG A 85 15.08 -11.42 -1.88
C ARG A 85 16.04 -12.33 -2.65
N LYS A 86 15.60 -13.56 -2.97
CA LYS A 86 16.43 -14.54 -3.70
C LYS A 86 16.44 -14.29 -5.21
N ASP A 87 15.44 -13.60 -5.76
CA ASP A 87 15.36 -13.28 -7.18
C ASP A 87 16.23 -12.06 -7.50
N PRO A 88 17.33 -12.20 -8.28
CA PRO A 88 18.24 -11.09 -8.58
C PRO A 88 17.60 -9.96 -9.40
N THR A 89 16.52 -10.25 -10.11
CA THR A 89 15.78 -9.27 -10.93
C THR A 89 14.88 -8.45 -10.02
N LEU A 90 14.10 -9.12 -9.16
CA LEU A 90 13.17 -8.45 -8.27
C LEU A 90 13.87 -7.77 -7.08
N ALA A 91 15.00 -8.29 -6.59
CA ALA A 91 15.73 -7.71 -5.46
C ALA A 91 16.29 -6.30 -5.74
N LYS A 92 16.38 -5.89 -7.01
CA LYS A 92 16.78 -4.52 -7.39
C LYS A 92 15.64 -3.51 -7.33
N LEU A 93 14.40 -3.98 -7.16
CA LEU A 93 13.24 -3.13 -7.06
C LEU A 93 13.27 -2.40 -5.72
N GLN A 94 13.20 -1.07 -5.76
CA GLN A 94 13.03 -0.22 -4.59
C GLN A 94 11.56 -0.11 -4.16
N ALA A 95 10.79 -1.17 -4.45
CA ALA A 95 9.35 -1.14 -4.30
C ALA A 95 8.91 -1.74 -2.96
N MET A 96 7.75 -1.30 -2.51
CA MET A 96 7.10 -1.77 -1.30
C MET A 96 5.65 -2.13 -1.60
N VAL A 97 5.15 -3.14 -0.90
CA VAL A 97 3.77 -3.63 -0.97
C VAL A 97 3.14 -3.46 0.39
N ILE A 98 2.00 -2.79 0.47
CA ILE A 98 1.09 -2.91 1.61
C ILE A 98 0.09 -4.01 1.28
N ALA A 99 -0.15 -4.94 2.21
CA ALA A 99 -1.15 -5.99 2.06
C ALA A 99 -1.94 -6.15 3.37
N PHE A 100 -3.26 -6.30 3.28
CA PHE A 100 -4.09 -6.55 4.44
C PHE A 100 -5.30 -7.43 4.16
N ASN A 101 -5.80 -8.07 5.22
CA ASN A 101 -7.07 -8.80 5.27
C ASN A 101 -7.85 -8.39 6.54
N ASP A 102 -8.82 -9.20 6.95
CA ASP A 102 -9.62 -8.99 8.17
C ASP A 102 -8.81 -9.01 9.48
N LYS A 103 -7.56 -9.49 9.45
CA LYS A 103 -6.71 -9.74 10.64
C LYS A 103 -5.39 -8.99 10.60
N ASP A 104 -4.74 -8.96 9.45
CA ASP A 104 -3.35 -8.57 9.29
C ASP A 104 -3.22 -7.33 8.40
N LEU A 105 -2.29 -6.45 8.75
CA LEU A 105 -1.89 -5.28 7.97
C LEU A 105 -0.38 -5.28 7.91
N LEU A 106 0.17 -5.55 6.73
CA LEU A 106 1.59 -5.84 6.55
C LEU A 106 2.20 -4.91 5.50
N LEU A 107 3.43 -4.48 5.77
CA LEU A 107 4.36 -3.88 4.82
C LEU A 107 5.38 -4.93 4.42
N ILE A 108 5.54 -5.14 3.11
CA ILE A 108 6.47 -6.12 2.53
C ILE A 108 7.43 -5.37 1.60
N SER A 109 8.72 -5.65 1.71
CA SER A 109 9.76 -4.98 0.92
C SER A 109 10.75 -5.96 0.29
N GLY A 110 11.42 -5.53 -0.78
CA GLY A 110 12.36 -6.35 -1.56
C GLY A 110 13.66 -6.72 -0.85
N ASN A 111 13.97 -6.11 0.30
CA ASN A 111 15.10 -6.51 1.14
C ASN A 111 14.79 -7.75 2.01
N GLY A 112 13.54 -8.24 1.97
CA GLY A 112 13.08 -9.41 2.70
C GLY A 112 12.43 -9.10 4.05
N GLU A 113 12.04 -7.85 4.30
CA GLU A 113 11.33 -7.46 5.53
C GLU A 113 9.82 -7.60 5.37
N VAL A 114 9.18 -8.04 6.47
CA VAL A 114 7.73 -8.04 6.65
C VAL A 114 7.45 -7.38 7.99
N LEU A 115 6.73 -6.26 7.96
CA LEU A 115 6.52 -5.40 9.13
C LEU A 115 5.02 -5.19 9.35
N GLU A 116 4.59 -5.26 10.61
CA GLU A 116 3.26 -4.82 11.05
C GLU A 116 3.41 -3.41 11.68
N PRO A 117 2.58 -2.42 11.33
CA PRO A 117 2.75 -1.06 11.82
C PRO A 117 2.30 -0.90 13.28
N ASP A 118 3.12 -0.25 14.11
CA ASP A 118 2.82 -0.06 15.55
C ASP A 118 1.62 0.86 15.82
N GLU A 119 1.38 1.85 14.96
CA GLU A 119 0.29 2.84 15.09
C GLU A 119 -0.91 2.48 14.21
N ASP A 120 -1.00 1.24 13.73
CA ASP A 120 -2.04 0.76 12.80
C ASP A 120 -2.14 1.61 11.50
N VAL A 121 -1.09 2.37 11.17
CA VAL A 121 -0.99 3.21 9.98
C VAL A 121 0.32 2.96 9.27
N VAL A 122 0.24 2.70 7.96
CA VAL A 122 1.41 2.56 7.08
C VAL A 122 1.19 3.29 5.76
N ALA A 123 2.21 3.96 5.25
CA ALA A 123 2.17 4.59 3.94
C ALA A 123 3.47 4.37 3.17
N ILE A 124 3.37 4.35 1.85
CA ILE A 124 4.47 4.16 0.90
C ILE A 124 4.32 5.14 -0.26
N GLY A 125 5.40 5.35 -1.03
CA GLY A 125 5.40 6.25 -2.18
C GLY A 125 6.00 7.63 -1.89
N SER A 126 5.88 8.56 -2.84
CA SER A 126 6.56 9.86 -2.76
C SER A 126 6.03 10.75 -1.63
N GLY A 127 4.72 10.77 -1.44
CA GLY A 127 4.04 11.51 -0.37
C GLY A 127 3.77 10.67 0.87
N GLY A 128 4.33 9.45 0.96
CA GLY A 128 4.03 8.48 2.02
C GLY A 128 4.19 9.06 3.43
N ASN A 129 5.30 9.75 3.70
CA ASN A 129 5.55 10.34 5.01
C ASN A 129 4.52 11.42 5.39
N PHE A 130 4.06 12.21 4.43
CA PHE A 130 3.03 13.23 4.67
C PHE A 130 1.68 12.57 4.98
N ALA A 131 1.31 11.57 4.19
CA ALA A 131 0.08 10.81 4.41
C ALA A 131 0.10 10.08 5.76
N GLN A 132 1.22 9.42 6.10
CA GLN A 132 1.36 8.71 7.36
C GLN A 132 1.23 9.65 8.57
N ALA A 133 1.92 10.80 8.54
CA ALA A 133 1.82 11.79 9.61
C ALA A 133 0.38 12.31 9.78
N ALA A 134 -0.31 12.59 8.66
CA ALA A 134 -1.71 13.04 8.67
C ALA A 134 -2.65 11.96 9.23
N ALA A 135 -2.52 10.72 8.77
CA ALA A 135 -3.33 9.60 9.24
C ALA A 135 -3.15 9.35 10.74
N ILE A 136 -1.91 9.32 11.25
CA ILE A 136 -1.63 9.16 12.69
C ILE A 136 -2.26 10.28 13.51
N ALA A 137 -2.19 11.53 13.04
CA ALA A 137 -2.84 12.65 13.74
C ALA A 137 -4.37 12.47 13.77
N MET A 138 -4.97 12.02 12.66
CA MET A 138 -6.42 11.82 12.58
C MET A 138 -6.90 10.65 13.42
N THR A 139 -6.21 9.50 13.44
CA THR A 139 -6.58 8.36 14.29
C THR A 139 -6.58 8.71 15.78
N ARG A 140 -5.69 9.61 16.20
CA ARG A 140 -5.57 10.07 17.60
C ARG A 140 -6.59 11.13 18.00
N HIS A 141 -7.07 11.94 17.06
CA HIS A 141 -7.83 13.16 17.38
C HIS A 141 -9.20 13.27 16.72
N SER A 142 -9.54 12.42 15.75
CA SER A 142 -10.79 12.50 14.98
C SER A 142 -11.69 11.29 15.24
N SER A 143 -12.45 11.34 16.32
CA SER A 143 -13.34 10.23 16.74
C SER A 143 -14.55 10.00 15.83
N GLY A 144 -14.85 10.91 14.90
CA GLY A 144 -15.99 10.82 13.99
C GLY A 144 -15.70 10.24 12.61
N MET A 145 -14.45 9.90 12.30
CA MET A 145 -14.05 9.43 10.97
C MET A 145 -13.93 7.90 10.93
N SER A 146 -14.29 7.31 9.80
CA SER A 146 -14.03 5.91 9.46
C SER A 146 -12.59 5.70 8.99
N ALA A 147 -12.11 4.45 8.96
CA ALA A 147 -10.78 4.11 8.45
C ALA A 147 -10.57 4.60 7.00
N SER A 148 -11.59 4.46 6.15
CA SER A 148 -11.56 4.87 4.75
C SER A 148 -11.53 6.39 4.58
N GLU A 149 -12.28 7.13 5.40
CA GLU A 149 -12.20 8.59 5.43
C GLU A 149 -10.82 9.08 5.87
N ILE A 150 -10.23 8.44 6.90
CA ILE A 150 -8.87 8.79 7.37
C ILE A 150 -7.84 8.51 6.27
N ALA A 151 -7.86 7.31 5.66
CA ALA A 151 -6.93 6.95 4.60
C ALA A 151 -7.04 7.92 3.41
N LYS A 152 -8.27 8.24 2.99
CA LYS A 152 -8.52 9.17 1.88
C LYS A 152 -8.05 10.59 2.19
N GLU A 153 -8.40 11.12 3.35
CA GLU A 153 -8.02 12.49 3.74
C GLU A 153 -6.50 12.59 3.96
N ALA A 154 -5.84 11.52 4.40
CA ALA A 154 -4.39 11.47 4.55
C ALA A 154 -3.67 11.62 3.20
N VAL A 155 -4.11 10.90 2.17
CA VAL A 155 -3.56 11.05 0.81
C VAL A 155 -3.88 12.42 0.24
N LYS A 156 -5.07 12.97 0.54
CA LYS A 156 -5.47 14.32 0.11
C LYS A 156 -4.65 15.43 0.77
N ILE A 157 -4.27 15.27 2.03
CA ILE A 157 -3.32 16.18 2.68
C ILE A 157 -1.95 16.07 2.01
N ALA A 158 -1.50 14.85 1.70
CA ALA A 158 -0.25 14.64 0.99
C ALA A 158 -0.25 15.29 -0.41
N SER A 159 -1.36 15.27 -1.16
CA SER A 159 -1.45 15.93 -2.47
C SER A 159 -1.38 17.46 -2.41
N GLY A 160 -1.72 18.06 -1.26
CA GLY A 160 -1.49 19.48 -1.00
C GLY A 160 -0.03 19.86 -0.72
N ILE A 161 0.87 18.88 -0.55
CA ILE A 161 2.25 19.08 -0.10
C ILE A 161 3.27 18.49 -1.10
N ASP A 162 3.08 17.24 -1.52
CA ASP A 162 3.97 16.50 -2.41
C ASP A 162 3.62 16.73 -3.88
N VAL A 163 4.57 17.25 -4.65
CA VAL A 163 4.41 17.52 -6.09
C VAL A 163 4.23 16.24 -6.95
N PHE A 164 4.45 15.07 -6.36
CA PHE A 164 4.31 13.77 -7.01
C PHE A 164 3.03 13.02 -6.62
N THR A 165 2.14 13.64 -5.84
CA THR A 165 0.87 13.08 -5.39
C THR A 165 -0.29 13.96 -5.86
N ASP A 166 -1.29 13.40 -6.53
CA ASP A 166 -2.48 14.16 -6.97
C ASP A 166 -3.72 13.92 -6.11
N ASP A 167 -4.82 14.61 -6.44
CA ASP A 167 -6.11 14.50 -5.76
C ASP A 167 -7.07 13.45 -6.38
N HIS A 168 -6.60 12.66 -7.36
CA HIS A 168 -7.36 11.56 -7.95
C HIS A 168 -7.26 10.30 -7.08
N ILE A 169 -7.89 10.35 -5.92
CA ILE A 169 -7.74 9.34 -4.89
C ILE A 169 -8.75 8.22 -5.06
N THR A 170 -8.25 6.99 -5.02
CA THR A 170 -9.04 5.76 -4.95
C THR A 170 -8.93 5.13 -3.57
N THR A 171 -9.97 4.45 -3.11
CA THR A 171 -10.04 3.81 -1.80
C THR A 171 -10.57 2.39 -1.91
N ASP A 172 -10.14 1.52 -1.00
CA ASP A 172 -10.69 0.18 -0.80
C ASP A 172 -10.63 -0.20 0.70
N GLU A 173 -11.45 -1.14 1.15
CA GLU A 173 -11.60 -1.48 2.58
C GLU A 173 -12.05 -2.93 2.82
N ILE A 174 -11.73 -3.44 4.01
CA ILE A 174 -12.20 -4.71 4.59
C ILE A 174 -12.76 -4.43 5.99
#